data_AF-A0A9D8QHZ7-F1
#
_entry.id   AF-A0A9D8QHZ7-F1
#
_cell.length_a   1.000
_cell.length_b   1.000
_cell.length_c   1.000
_cell.angle_alpha   90.00
_cell.angle_beta   90.00
_cell.angle_gamma   90.00
#
_symmetry.space_group_name_H-M   'P 1'
#
loop_
_entity.id
_entity.type
_entity.pdbx_description
1 polymer ?
#
loop_
_entity_poly.entity_id
_entity_poly.type
_entity_poly.pdbx_seq_one_letter_code
_entity_poly.pdbx_strand_id
1 'polypeptide(L)'
;TTVAALGFADIPPAAFATAYDLIEPGGWLAFTIKEDFLTDTDPSGFQKLIRHLLDDGAIQTRAQRRYRHRFNSQGRPLYYIAMVASKVHAESASALMVG
;
A
#
# COMPACT_ATOMS: atom_id res chain seq x y z
N THR A 1 -12.78 -5.09 -4.51
CA THR A 1 -12.22 -3.77 -4.15
C THR A 1 -11.70 -3.84 -2.73
N THR A 2 -10.52 -3.28 -2.45
CA THR A 2 -10.00 -3.12 -1.07
C THR A 2 -9.77 -1.64 -0.75
N VAL A 3 -10.01 -1.26 0.51
CA VAL A 3 -9.74 0.08 1.04
C VAL A 3 -9.00 -0.03 2.37
N ALA A 4 -7.86 0.66 2.50
CA ALA A 4 -7.05 0.64 3.72
C ALA A 4 -6.38 1.98 4.01
N ALA A 5 -6.15 2.25 5.30
CA ALA A 5 -5.21 3.26 5.77
C ALA A 5 -4.00 2.53 6.35
N LEU A 6 -2.81 2.78 5.79
CA LEU A 6 -1.57 2.08 6.07
C LEU A 6 -0.65 3.04 6.83
N GLY A 7 -0.72 3.00 8.16
CA GLY A 7 0.13 3.78 9.05
C GLY A 7 0.28 3.08 10.40
N PHE A 8 1.34 3.39 11.14
CA PHE A 8 1.49 3.03 12.58
C PHE A 8 1.11 1.58 12.97
N ALA A 9 1.35 0.61 12.08
CA ALA A 9 0.99 -0.80 12.26
C ALA A 9 -0.53 -1.10 12.40
N ASP A 10 -1.40 -0.26 11.84
CA ASP A 10 -2.86 -0.45 11.82
C ASP A 10 -3.25 -1.83 11.24
N ILE A 11 -2.58 -2.24 10.16
CA ILE A 11 -2.60 -3.61 9.63
C ILE A 11 -1.19 -4.03 9.17
N PRO A 12 -0.81 -5.30 9.31
CA PRO A 12 0.46 -5.79 8.77
C PRO A 12 0.37 -5.93 7.24
N PRO A 13 1.49 -5.80 6.51
CA PRO A 13 1.51 -6.01 5.06
C PRO A 13 0.95 -7.35 4.60
N ALA A 14 1.13 -8.44 5.38
CA ALA A 14 0.56 -9.74 5.07
C ALA A 14 -0.98 -9.73 5.01
N ALA A 15 -1.64 -8.98 5.89
CA ALA A 15 -3.10 -8.84 5.87
C ALA A 15 -3.57 -8.07 4.62
N PHE A 16 -2.83 -7.02 4.24
CA PHE A 16 -3.11 -6.29 3.00
C PHE A 16 -2.90 -7.18 1.76
N ALA A 17 -1.84 -7.98 1.75
CA ALA A 17 -1.54 -8.93 0.68
C ALA A 17 -2.65 -10.00 0.53
N THR A 18 -3.16 -10.55 1.63
CA THR A 18 -4.31 -11.46 1.59
C THR A 18 -5.57 -10.77 1.04
N ALA A 19 -5.84 -9.53 1.44
CA ALA A 19 -6.97 -8.77 0.89
C ALA A 19 -6.82 -8.50 -0.61
N TYR A 20 -5.59 -8.27 -1.09
CA TYR A 20 -5.27 -8.12 -2.51
C TYR A 20 -5.49 -9.42 -3.31
N ASP A 21 -5.13 -10.57 -2.74
CA ASP A 21 -5.28 -11.87 -3.41
C ASP A 21 -6.74 -12.21 -3.70
N LEU A 22 -7.68 -11.70 -2.89
CA LEU A 22 -9.12 -11.85 -3.10
C LEU A 22 -9.68 -10.94 -4.21
N ILE A 23 -8.90 -10.01 -4.74
CA ILE A 23 -9.33 -9.12 -5.81
C ILE A 23 -9.05 -9.79 -7.16
N GLU A 24 -10.05 -9.83 -8.03
CA GLU A 24 -9.90 -10.30 -9.40
C GLU A 24 -9.11 -9.29 -10.27
N PRO A 25 -8.41 -9.75 -11.32
CA PRO A 25 -7.87 -8.85 -12.35
C PRO A 25 -8.94 -7.88 -12.89
N GLY A 26 -8.56 -6.61 -13.07
CA GLY A 26 -9.49 -5.50 -13.36
C GLY A 26 -10.11 -4.85 -12.11
N GLY A 27 -9.98 -5.47 -10.94
CA GLY A 27 -10.47 -4.93 -9.68
C GLY A 27 -9.64 -3.75 -9.15
N TRP A 28 -10.28 -2.95 -8.29
CA TRP A 28 -9.70 -1.71 -7.76
C TRP A 28 -9.04 -1.89 -6.38
N LEU A 29 -7.90 -1.22 -6.20
CA LEU A 29 -7.25 -0.96 -4.93
C LEU A 29 -7.27 0.55 -4.67
N ALA A 30 -7.70 0.95 -3.49
CA ALA A 30 -7.58 2.34 -3.05
C ALA A 30 -7.07 2.39 -1.62
N PHE A 31 -5.93 3.02 -1.37
CA PHE A 31 -5.38 3.07 -0.01
C PHE A 31 -4.64 4.37 0.25
N THR A 32 -4.52 4.71 1.54
CA THR A 32 -3.63 5.77 1.98
C THR A 32 -2.46 5.13 2.72
N ILE A 33 -1.25 5.64 2.52
CA ILE A 33 -0.05 5.12 3.18
C ILE A 33 0.81 6.25 3.70
N LYS A 34 1.30 6.14 4.94
CA LYS A 34 2.26 7.10 5.49
C LYS A 34 3.50 7.15 4.61
N GLU A 35 3.97 8.33 4.25
CA GLU A 35 5.06 8.46 3.26
C GLU A 35 6.34 7.71 3.66
N ASP A 36 6.64 7.64 4.96
CA ASP A 36 7.79 6.93 5.50
C ASP A 36 7.79 5.43 5.14
N PHE A 37 6.61 4.82 4.98
CA PHE A 37 6.46 3.40 4.62
C PHE A 37 6.66 3.11 3.14
N LEU A 38 7.04 4.12 2.35
CA LEU A 38 7.49 3.99 0.96
C LEU A 38 8.99 4.28 0.79
N THR A 39 9.68 4.62 1.88
CA THR A 39 11.13 4.90 1.90
C THR A 39 11.94 3.61 2.04
N ASP A 40 13.25 3.69 1.75
CA ASP A 40 14.16 2.54 1.91
C ASP A 40 14.38 2.13 3.37
N THR A 41 14.02 3.00 4.31
CA THR A 41 14.05 2.74 5.75
C THR A 41 12.72 2.23 6.30
N ASP A 42 11.79 1.80 5.44
CA ASP A 42 10.49 1.29 5.84
C ASP A 42 10.63 0.10 6.83
N PRO A 43 10.16 0.25 8.09
CA PRO A 43 10.22 -0.83 9.06
C PRO A 43 9.05 -1.82 8.94
N SER A 44 8.03 -1.51 8.12
CA SER A 44 6.79 -2.29 8.06
C SER A 44 6.83 -3.43 7.05
N GLY A 45 7.50 -3.24 5.91
CA GLY A 45 7.49 -4.15 4.76
C GLY A 45 6.51 -3.73 3.64
N PHE A 46 5.73 -2.67 3.84
CA PHE A 46 4.84 -2.14 2.80
C PHE A 46 5.60 -1.62 1.59
N GLN A 47 6.77 -1.02 1.78
CA GLN A 47 7.58 -0.51 0.68
C GLN A 47 7.93 -1.66 -0.27
N LYS A 48 8.40 -2.78 0.27
CA LYS A 48 8.81 -3.95 -0.53
C LYS A 48 7.62 -4.55 -1.27
N LEU A 49 6.51 -4.75 -0.55
CA LEU A 49 5.29 -5.29 -1.12
C LEU A 49 4.75 -4.42 -2.28
N ILE A 50 4.62 -3.11 -2.06
CA ILE A 50 4.05 -2.20 -3.06
C ILE A 50 4.99 -2.06 -4.25
N ARG A 51 6.31 -1.97 -4.04
CA ARG A 51 7.28 -1.92 -5.14
C ARG A 51 7.24 -3.19 -5.97
N HIS A 52 7.23 -4.36 -5.32
CA HIS A 52 7.14 -5.64 -6.01
C HIS A 52 5.90 -5.71 -6.92
N LEU A 53 4.71 -5.39 -6.40
CA LEU A 53 3.48 -5.41 -7.18
C LEU A 53 3.47 -4.41 -8.36
N LEU A 54 4.19 -3.29 -8.23
CA LEU A 54 4.34 -2.31 -9.31
C LEU A 54 5.36 -2.79 -10.35
N ASP A 55 6.51 -3.30 -9.91
CA ASP A 55 7.62 -3.74 -10.75
C ASP A 55 7.26 -5.00 -11.55
N ASP A 56 6.49 -5.92 -10.95
CA ASP A 56 5.92 -7.10 -11.63
C ASP A 56 4.72 -6.74 -12.54
N GLY A 57 4.25 -5.48 -12.49
CA GLY A 57 3.10 -5.01 -13.25
C GLY A 57 1.78 -5.62 -12.79
N ALA A 58 1.74 -6.26 -11.62
CA ALA A 58 0.55 -6.86 -11.03
C ALA A 58 -0.52 -5.82 -10.67
N ILE A 59 -0.11 -4.58 -10.37
CA ILE A 59 -0.99 -3.42 -10.27
C ILE A 59 -0.55 -2.27 -11.19
N GLN A 60 -1.53 -1.49 -11.65
CA GLN A 60 -1.29 -0.26 -12.41
C GLN A 60 -1.85 0.94 -11.64
N THR A 61 -0.98 1.89 -11.28
CA THR A 61 -1.40 3.15 -10.65
C THR A 61 -2.28 3.96 -11.60
N ARG A 62 -3.44 4.40 -11.12
CA ARG A 62 -4.37 5.29 -11.83
C ARG A 62 -4.32 6.71 -11.31
N ALA A 63 -4.12 6.88 -10.01
CA ALA A 63 -3.91 8.17 -9.39
C ALA A 63 -3.04 8.03 -8.14
N GLN A 64 -2.18 9.02 -7.90
CA GLN A 64 -1.52 9.19 -6.60
C GLN A 64 -1.49 10.66 -6.20
N ARG A 65 -1.63 10.95 -4.90
CA ARG A 65 -1.49 12.29 -4.34
C ARG A 65 -0.83 12.25 -2.97
N ARG A 66 0.23 13.04 -2.79
CA ARG A 66 0.78 13.35 -1.46
C ARG A 66 -0.07 14.43 -0.80
N TYR A 67 -0.44 14.23 0.46
CA TYR A 67 -1.22 15.20 1.22
C TYR A 67 -0.82 15.19 2.70
N ARG A 68 -1.05 16.30 3.39
CA ARG A 68 -0.89 16.35 4.85
C ARG A 68 -2.10 15.68 5.47
N HIS A 69 -1.87 14.57 6.17
CA HIS A 69 -2.93 13.82 6.83
C HIS A 69 -3.39 14.52 8.11
N ARG A 70 -2.43 14.87 8.98
CA ARG A 70 -2.69 15.60 10.25
C ARG A 70 -1.40 16.21 10.78
N PHE A 71 -1.50 16.98 11.86
CA PHE A 71 -0.36 17.30 12.72
C PHE A 71 -0.23 16.24 13.83
N ASN A 72 0.98 15.99 14.31
CA ASN A 72 1.21 15.22 15.53
C ASN A 72 1.00 16.08 16.80
N SER A 73 1.17 15.51 17.98
CA SER A 73 1.02 16.22 19.27
C SER A 73 2.02 17.36 19.48
N GLN A 74 3.10 17.41 18.69
CA GLN A 74 4.09 18.48 18.70
C GLN A 74 3.85 19.52 17.57
N GLY A 75 2.73 19.44 16.85
CA GLY A 75 2.42 20.34 15.74
C GLY A 75 3.21 20.07 14.46
N ARG A 76 3.96 18.97 14.37
CA ARG A 76 4.71 18.60 13.15
C ARG A 76 3.78 17.90 12.15
N PRO A 77 3.78 18.27 10.86
CA PRO A 77 2.93 17.64 9.86
C PRO A 77 3.32 16.18 9.62
N LEU A 78 2.31 15.34 9.43
CA LEU A 78 2.42 13.95 8.97
C LEU A 78 1.82 13.87 7.56
N TYR A 79 2.60 13.39 6.60
CA TYR A 79 2.14 13.25 5.21
C TYR A 79 1.89 11.80 4.84
N TYR A 80 0.88 11.64 3.99
CA TYR A 80 0.45 10.37 3.44
C TYR A 80 0.38 10.48 1.91
N ILE A 81 0.45 9.35 1.24
CA ILE A 81 0.13 9.19 -0.17
C ILE A 81 -1.25 8.53 -0.26
N ALA A 82 -2.20 9.15 -0.93
CA ALA A 82 -3.42 8.48 -1.40
C ALA A 82 -3.11 7.85 -2.76
N MET A 83 -3.34 6.55 -2.90
CA MET A 83 -3.11 5.79 -4.12
C MET A 83 -4.38 5.08 -4.56
N VAL A 84 -4.66 5.15 -5.86
CA VAL A 84 -5.68 4.36 -6.54
C VAL A 84 -4.99 3.57 -7.64
N ALA A 85 -5.20 2.25 -7.66
CA ALA A 85 -4.63 1.34 -8.64
C ALA A 85 -5.66 0.31 -9.08
N SER A 86 -5.44 -0.29 -10.25
CA SER A 86 -6.21 -1.46 -10.71
C SER A 86 -5.29 -2.68 -10.75
N LYS A 87 -5.78 -3.83 -10.30
CA LYS A 87 -5.10 -5.11 -10.45
C LYS A 87 -5.09 -5.50 -11.93
N VAL A 88 -3.94 -5.90 -12.45
CA VAL A 88 -3.74 -6.23 -13.87
C VAL A 88 -3.80 -7.74 -14.08
N HIS A 89 -3.12 -8.50 -13.23
CA HIS A 89 -3.06 -9.96 -13.33
C HIS A 89 -3.06 -10.62 -11.95
N ALA A 90 -3.23 -11.94 -11.94
CA ALA A 90 -3.30 -12.73 -10.72
C ALA A 90 -1.89 -13.13 -10.27
N GLU A 91 -1.26 -12.24 -9.51
CA GLU A 91 -0.09 -12.57 -8.71
C GLU A 91 -0.53 -12.79 -7.25
N SER A 92 0.02 -13.80 -6.56
CA SER A 92 -0.23 -13.97 -5.14
C SER A 92 0.74 -13.11 -4.34
N ALA A 93 0.23 -12.01 -3.80
CA ALA A 93 0.99 -11.14 -2.92
C ALA A 93 1.25 -11.80 -1.57
N SER A 94 0.33 -12.63 -1.06
CA SER A 94 0.50 -13.25 0.26
C SER A 94 1.64 -14.28 0.28
N ALA A 95 1.91 -14.94 -0.85
CA ALA A 95 3.05 -15.85 -0.99
C ALA A 95 4.42 -15.15 -0.80
N LEU A 96 4.51 -13.85 -1.12
CA LEU A 96 5.73 -13.05 -0.93
C LEU A 96 6.01 -12.73 0.56
N MET A 97 5.05 -12.98 1.44
CA MET A 97 5.09 -12.60 2.86
C MET A 97 5.50 -13.74 3.79
N VAL A 98 5.79 -14.93 3.24
CA VAL A 98 6.11 -16.17 4.00
C VAL A 98 7.63 -16.45 4.05
N GLY A 99 8.46 -15.47 3.69
CA GLY A 99 9.93 -15.56 3.70
C GLY A 99 10.59 -14.97 4.94
#